data_AF-A0A1V6PAS2-F1
#
_entry.id   AF-A0A1V6PAS2-F1
#
_cell.length_a   1.000
_cell.length_b   1.000
_cell.length_c   1.000
_cell.angle_alpha   90.00
_cell.angle_beta   90.00
_cell.angle_gamma   90.00
#
_symmetry.space_group_name_H-M   'P 1'
#
loop_
_entity.id
_entity.type
_entity.pdbx_description
1 polymer ?
#
loop_
_entity_poly.entity_id
_entity_poly.type
_entity_poly.pdbx_seq_one_letter_code
_entity_poly.pdbx_strand_id
1 'polypeptide(L)'
;MSKSLKDYTTIRNVLSRKEWSARSLRICFLLMPWQDDIEVTDELMTSAVMKILSDLVTESNSAEALSDQTVILLAQWATRIVTIFRLDLEGDPNDQVLQQFRTNVKALAAQQVPAKDLLALCDQLRDARTERESASTAKAKAKLEQEAKEAEREKELRERAKVDPLLMFRTSQYSEWDESGIPTVDAAGDVVAKNRRKKLLKGWEKQKKRHEEWLATLQAA
;
A
#
# COMPACT_ATOMS: atom_id res chain seq x y z
N MET A 1 30.97 30.70 7.79
CA MET A 1 30.12 31.90 7.97
C MET A 1 30.71 32.82 9.03
N SER A 2 30.95 34.08 8.71
CA SER A 2 31.49 35.13 9.57
C SER A 2 30.62 36.38 9.56
N LYS A 3 30.44 37.00 10.73
CA LYS A 3 29.79 38.31 10.84
C LYS A 3 30.54 39.40 10.06
N SER A 4 31.87 39.30 9.96
CA SER A 4 32.69 40.30 9.25
C SER A 4 32.50 40.24 7.73
N LEU A 5 32.30 39.04 7.18
CA LEU A 5 32.11 38.80 5.75
C LEU A 5 30.64 38.97 5.31
N LYS A 6 29.71 39.17 6.26
CA LYS A 6 28.26 39.26 6.04
C LYS A 6 27.67 38.05 5.27
N ASP A 7 28.36 36.92 5.26
CA ASP A 7 27.98 35.66 4.62
C ASP A 7 27.18 34.73 5.56
N TYR A 8 26.52 35.29 6.59
CA TYR A 8 25.82 34.52 7.60
C TYR A 8 24.31 34.46 7.33
N THR A 9 23.72 33.28 7.51
CA THR A 9 22.27 33.13 7.62
C THR A 9 21.87 32.87 9.07
N THR A 10 20.68 33.32 9.48
CA THR A 10 20.16 33.00 10.81
C THR A 10 19.26 31.78 10.73
N ILE A 11 19.25 30.96 11.78
CA ILE A 11 18.34 29.81 11.88
C ILE A 11 16.89 30.24 11.67
N ARG A 12 16.49 31.42 12.19
CA ARG A 12 15.14 31.95 11.99
C ARG A 12 14.83 32.23 10.52
N ASN A 13 15.79 32.76 9.77
CA ASN A 13 15.63 33.00 8.33
C ASN A 13 15.51 31.66 7.57
N VAL A 14 16.38 30.69 7.85
CA VAL A 14 16.31 29.36 7.21
C VAL A 14 14.96 28.68 7.48
N LEU A 15 14.50 28.69 8.73
CA LEU A 15 13.20 28.10 9.10
C LEU A 15 11.98 28.87 8.53
N SER A 16 12.16 30.12 8.08
CA SER A 16 11.08 30.90 7.47
C SER A 16 10.81 30.52 6.00
N ARG A 17 11.81 29.95 5.32
CA ARG A 17 11.73 29.58 3.89
C ARG A 17 10.87 28.34 3.61
N LYS A 18 10.38 27.66 4.66
CA LYS A 18 9.56 26.43 4.63
C LYS A 18 10.23 25.18 4.02
N GLU A 19 11.31 25.32 3.26
CA GLU A 19 12.17 24.22 2.79
C GLU A 19 12.78 23.43 3.97
N TRP A 20 13.07 24.12 5.07
CA TRP A 20 13.77 23.55 6.22
C TRP A 20 12.91 23.54 7.47
N SER A 21 12.82 22.38 8.13
CA SER A 21 12.25 22.26 9.46
C SER A 21 13.35 22.23 10.53
N ALA A 22 13.02 22.61 11.76
CA ALA A 22 13.98 22.53 12.87
C ALA A 22 14.45 21.08 13.12
N ARG A 23 13.64 20.10 12.71
CA ARG A 23 13.97 18.68 12.83
C ARG A 23 14.89 18.23 11.70
N SER A 24 14.60 18.59 10.45
CA SER A 24 15.48 18.25 9.33
C SER A 24 16.87 18.83 9.57
N LEU A 25 16.96 20.13 9.87
CA LEU A 25 18.22 20.84 10.10
C LEU A 25 19.08 20.24 11.23
N ARG A 26 18.44 19.76 12.31
CA ARG A 26 19.15 19.04 13.38
C ARG A 26 19.71 17.70 12.92
N ILE A 27 18.95 16.94 12.12
CA ILE A 27 19.41 15.65 11.63
C ILE A 27 20.62 15.85 10.71
N CYS A 28 20.65 16.89 9.87
CA CYS A 28 21.80 17.19 9.01
C CYS A 28 23.08 17.36 9.80
N PHE A 29 23.01 18.18 10.87
CA PHE A 29 24.17 18.42 11.73
C PHE A 29 24.61 17.16 12.49
N LEU A 30 23.73 16.18 12.68
CA LEU A 30 24.07 14.91 13.31
C LEU A 30 24.59 13.87 12.31
N LEU A 31 24.23 13.97 11.03
CA LEU A 31 24.68 13.06 9.98
C LEU A 31 26.11 13.39 9.51
N MET A 32 26.54 14.64 9.67
CA MET A 32 27.86 15.08 9.29
C MET A 32 28.85 14.97 10.45
N PRO A 33 30.13 14.64 10.18
CA PRO A 33 31.18 14.72 11.20
C PRO A 33 31.26 16.13 11.78
N TRP A 34 31.36 16.23 13.10
CA TRP A 34 31.37 17.51 13.83
C TRP A 34 32.57 18.42 13.49
N GLN A 35 33.63 17.83 12.94
CA GLN A 35 34.92 18.46 12.68
C GLN A 35 35.06 18.99 11.25
N ASP A 36 34.15 18.62 10.35
CA ASP A 36 34.20 18.99 8.93
C ASP A 36 33.34 20.23 8.66
N ASP A 37 33.71 20.99 7.63
CA ASP A 37 32.89 22.10 7.16
C ASP A 37 31.60 21.58 6.53
N ILE A 38 30.48 22.23 6.87
CA ILE A 38 29.14 21.84 6.40
C ILE A 38 28.52 22.98 5.62
N GLU A 39 28.22 22.73 4.35
CA GLU A 39 27.38 23.60 3.53
C GLU A 39 25.94 23.09 3.56
N VAL A 40 25.06 23.80 4.27
CA VAL A 40 23.65 23.43 4.39
C VAL A 40 22.92 23.80 3.08
N THR A 41 22.90 22.87 2.13
CA THR A 41 22.22 22.99 0.83
C THR A 41 21.16 21.90 0.66
N ASP A 42 20.15 22.17 -0.17
CA ASP A 42 19.09 21.19 -0.47
C ASP A 42 19.62 19.93 -1.16
N GLU A 43 20.74 20.07 -1.89
CA GLU A 43 21.40 18.97 -2.56
C GLU A 43 22.15 18.05 -1.58
N LEU A 44 22.85 18.63 -0.59
CA LEU A 44 23.46 17.86 0.50
C LEU A 44 22.40 17.02 1.22
N MET A 45 21.23 17.61 1.46
CA MET A 45 20.10 16.93 2.10
C MET A 45 19.59 15.75 1.31
N THR A 46 19.23 16.02 0.06
CA THR A 46 18.62 15.03 -0.81
C THR A 46 19.60 13.88 -0.99
N SER A 47 20.88 14.17 -1.22
CA SER A 47 21.94 13.18 -1.33
C SER A 47 22.11 12.34 -0.06
N ALA A 48 22.24 12.98 1.11
CA ALA A 48 22.45 12.27 2.37
C ALA A 48 21.26 11.38 2.75
N VAL A 49 20.04 11.88 2.59
CA VAL A 49 18.81 11.14 2.91
C VAL A 49 18.59 10.01 1.92
N MET A 50 18.77 10.27 0.62
CA MET A 50 18.63 9.24 -0.41
C MET A 50 19.66 8.13 -0.26
N LYS A 51 20.90 8.46 0.13
CA LYS A 51 21.92 7.46 0.44
C LYS A 51 21.48 6.55 1.59
N ILE A 52 21.06 7.13 2.71
CA ILE A 52 20.59 6.34 3.86
C ILE A 52 19.39 5.46 3.49
N LEU A 53 18.43 5.99 2.73
CA LEU A 53 17.26 5.23 2.28
C LEU A 53 17.68 4.10 1.34
N SER A 54 18.59 4.37 0.41
CA SER A 54 19.13 3.38 -0.52
C SER A 54 19.87 2.26 0.20
N ASP A 55 20.73 2.60 1.17
CA ASP A 55 21.48 1.64 1.97
C ASP A 55 20.51 0.75 2.77
N LEU A 56 19.50 1.35 3.43
CA LEU A 56 18.49 0.60 4.18
C LEU A 56 17.68 -0.35 3.29
N VAL A 57 17.22 0.13 2.14
CA VAL A 57 16.43 -0.68 1.19
C VAL A 57 17.28 -1.82 0.64
N THR A 58 18.54 -1.55 0.31
CA THR A 58 19.48 -2.57 -0.19
C THR A 58 19.70 -3.66 0.86
N GLU A 59 20.02 -3.27 2.10
CA GLU A 59 20.24 -4.20 3.21
C GLU A 59 18.97 -4.99 3.54
N SER A 60 17.80 -4.35 3.51
CA SER A 60 16.51 -4.99 3.73
C SER A 60 16.17 -6.01 2.65
N ASN A 61 16.48 -5.70 1.38
CA ASN A 61 16.26 -6.62 0.25
C ASN A 61 17.25 -7.79 0.25
N SER A 62 18.45 -7.60 0.81
CA SER A 62 19.45 -8.66 0.94
C SER A 62 19.25 -9.54 2.17
N ALA A 63 18.41 -9.14 3.12
CA ALA A 63 18.14 -9.91 4.34
C ALA A 63 17.20 -11.09 4.05
N GLU A 64 17.65 -12.31 4.36
CA GLU A 64 16.79 -13.49 4.30
C GLU A 64 15.82 -13.51 5.50
N ALA A 65 14.54 -13.79 5.21
CA ALA A 65 13.49 -14.02 6.21
C ALA A 65 13.22 -12.87 7.21
N LEU A 66 13.05 -11.64 6.71
CA LEU A 66 12.49 -10.55 7.53
C LEU A 66 11.07 -10.87 7.99
N SER A 67 10.79 -10.68 9.28
CA SER A 67 9.42 -10.79 9.79
C SER A 67 8.53 -9.66 9.25
N ASP A 68 7.24 -9.94 9.03
CA ASP A 68 6.26 -8.94 8.60
C ASP A 68 6.27 -7.69 9.49
N GLN A 69 6.45 -7.88 10.80
CA GLN A 69 6.55 -6.77 11.76
C GLN A 69 7.77 -5.90 11.51
N THR A 70 8.92 -6.50 11.19
CA THR A 70 10.15 -5.77 10.85
C THR A 70 9.97 -5.00 9.55
N VAL A 71 9.36 -5.61 8.53
CA VAL A 71 9.05 -4.95 7.25
C VAL A 71 8.15 -3.74 7.46
N ILE A 72 7.12 -3.87 8.31
CA ILE A 72 6.24 -2.74 8.66
C ILE A 72 7.01 -1.63 9.38
N LEU A 73 7.89 -1.96 10.34
CA LEU A 73 8.69 -0.96 11.06
C LEU A 73 9.67 -0.24 10.13
N LEU A 74 10.31 -0.96 9.20
CA LEU A 74 11.19 -0.39 8.18
C LEU A 74 10.42 0.55 7.25
N ALA A 75 9.25 0.13 6.77
CA ALA A 75 8.37 0.97 5.95
C ALA A 75 7.92 2.24 6.69
N GLN A 76 7.48 2.11 7.95
CA GLN A 76 7.10 3.25 8.79
C GLN A 76 8.27 4.21 9.02
N TRP A 77 9.48 3.67 9.25
CA TRP A 77 10.68 4.48 9.41
C TRP A 77 11.02 5.24 8.13
N ALA A 78 11.00 4.55 6.97
CA ALA A 78 11.27 5.17 5.67
C ALA A 78 10.26 6.27 5.35
N THR A 79 8.96 6.01 5.53
CA THR A 79 7.92 7.04 5.38
C THR A 79 8.18 8.22 6.30
N ARG A 80 8.52 7.98 7.57
CA ARG A 80 8.78 9.06 8.53
C ARG A 80 10.00 9.91 8.17
N ILE A 81 11.05 9.30 7.61
CA ILE A 81 12.23 10.03 7.12
C ILE A 81 11.86 10.91 5.92
N VAL A 82 11.19 10.35 4.90
CA VAL A 82 10.69 11.09 3.73
C VAL A 82 9.85 12.29 4.16
N THR A 83 8.93 12.09 5.12
CA THR A 83 8.09 13.14 5.68
C THR A 83 8.87 14.21 6.45
N ILE A 84 9.87 13.83 7.27
CA ILE A 84 10.69 14.79 8.05
C ILE A 84 11.48 15.72 7.13
N PHE A 85 11.96 15.19 6.01
CA PHE A 85 12.74 15.92 5.01
C PHE A 85 11.89 16.53 3.89
N ARG A 86 10.57 16.37 3.94
CA ARG A 86 9.63 16.91 2.95
C ARG A 86 9.98 16.50 1.52
N LEU A 87 10.45 15.25 1.35
CA LEU A 87 10.75 14.67 0.04
C LEU A 87 9.47 14.16 -0.67
N ASP A 88 8.31 14.33 -0.05
CA ASP A 88 6.99 14.03 -0.58
C ASP A 88 6.42 15.20 -1.39
N LEU A 89 6.06 14.95 -2.66
CA LEU A 89 5.44 15.93 -3.55
C LEU A 89 4.10 16.50 -3.02
N GLU A 90 3.44 15.80 -2.09
CA GLU A 90 2.11 16.16 -1.57
C GLU A 90 2.15 16.79 -0.16
N GLY A 91 3.31 16.85 0.49
CA GLY A 91 3.47 17.36 1.86
C GLY A 91 2.83 16.47 2.95
N ASP A 92 3.35 16.58 4.17
CA ASP A 92 2.89 15.74 5.29
C ASP A 92 1.39 15.93 5.54
N PRO A 93 0.58 14.87 5.42
CA PRO A 93 -0.84 14.97 5.68
C PRO A 93 -1.17 15.38 7.13
N ASN A 94 -0.20 15.31 8.05
CA ASN A 94 -0.32 15.75 9.44
C ASN A 94 0.17 17.17 9.66
N ASP A 95 0.70 17.85 8.64
CA ASP A 95 1.31 19.16 8.81
C ASP A 95 0.29 20.20 9.26
N GLN A 96 -0.91 20.13 8.72
CA GLN A 96 -2.03 21.00 9.10
C GLN A 96 -2.44 20.79 10.57
N VAL A 97 -2.50 19.54 11.02
CA VAL A 97 -2.83 19.16 12.41
C VAL A 97 -1.74 19.65 13.37
N LEU A 98 -0.47 19.46 13.00
CA LEU A 98 0.67 19.92 13.80
C LEU A 98 0.79 21.44 13.84
N GLN A 99 0.50 22.12 12.73
CA GLN A 99 0.43 23.58 12.68
C GLN A 99 -0.68 24.11 13.59
N GLN A 100 -1.88 23.50 13.54
CA GLN A 100 -2.99 23.89 14.40
C GLN A 100 -2.64 23.68 15.88
N PHE A 101 -2.06 22.53 16.23
CA PHE A 101 -1.62 22.25 17.59
C PHE A 101 -0.60 23.28 18.08
N ARG A 102 0.42 23.61 17.28
CA ARG A 102 1.42 24.63 17.63
C ARG A 102 0.81 26.01 17.84
N THR A 103 -0.16 26.39 17.01
CA THR A 103 -0.89 27.66 17.14
C THR A 103 -1.69 27.69 18.44
N ASN A 104 -2.41 26.61 18.76
CA ASN A 104 -3.20 26.52 19.98
C ASN A 104 -2.32 26.55 21.23
N VAL A 105 -1.19 25.82 21.24
CA VAL A 105 -0.23 25.85 22.35
C VAL A 105 0.34 27.26 22.56
N LYS A 106 0.70 27.98 21.49
CA LYS A 106 1.17 29.37 21.60
C LYS A 106 0.09 30.30 22.16
N ALA A 107 -1.16 30.14 21.73
CA ALA A 107 -2.28 30.94 22.22
C ALA A 107 -2.54 30.70 23.73
N LEU A 108 -2.54 29.43 24.16
CA LEU A 108 -2.70 29.06 25.57
C LEU A 108 -1.54 29.54 26.43
N ALA A 109 -0.30 29.45 25.91
CA ALA A 109 0.87 29.97 26.61
C ALA A 109 0.81 31.50 26.78
N ALA A 110 0.32 32.23 25.77
CA ALA A 110 0.11 33.68 25.86
C ALA A 110 -0.98 34.07 26.87
N GLN A 111 -1.97 33.21 27.06
CA GLN A 111 -3.08 33.41 28.00
C GLN A 111 -2.80 32.89 29.42
N GLN A 112 -1.59 32.34 29.69
CA GLN A 112 -1.21 31.75 30.99
C GLN A 112 -2.21 30.71 31.52
N VAL A 113 -2.76 29.90 30.63
CA VAL A 113 -3.81 28.92 30.94
C VAL A 113 -3.25 27.75 31.77
N PRO A 114 -4.04 27.11 32.65
CA PRO A 114 -3.58 25.99 33.47
C PRO A 114 -3.02 24.82 32.63
N ALA A 115 -2.06 24.09 33.19
CA ALA A 115 -1.42 22.95 32.53
C ALA A 115 -2.40 21.86 32.06
N LYS A 116 -3.58 21.76 32.69
CA LYS A 116 -4.65 20.82 32.32
C LYS A 116 -5.11 21.01 30.87
N ASP A 117 -5.26 22.25 30.42
CA ASP A 117 -5.78 22.53 29.07
C ASP A 117 -4.72 22.26 28.00
N LEU A 118 -3.45 22.41 28.35
CA LEU A 118 -2.33 22.01 27.50
C LEU A 118 -2.23 20.47 27.38
N LEU A 119 -2.49 19.74 28.47
CA LEU A 119 -2.58 18.28 28.44
C LEU A 119 -3.75 17.80 27.58
N ALA A 120 -4.93 18.45 27.67
CA ALA A 120 -6.07 18.11 26.84
C ALA A 120 -5.78 18.27 25.34
N LEU A 121 -5.01 19.27 24.93
CA LEU A 121 -4.55 19.39 23.53
C LEU A 121 -3.59 18.27 23.12
N CYS A 122 -2.70 17.85 24.01
CA CYS A 122 -1.79 16.74 23.76
C CYS A 122 -2.55 15.42 23.59
N ASP A 123 -3.60 15.21 24.39
CA ASP A 123 -4.48 14.05 24.29
C ASP A 123 -5.25 14.07 22.95
N GLN A 124 -5.83 15.20 22.57
CA GLN A 124 -6.49 15.36 21.25
C GLN A 124 -5.54 15.08 20.08
N LEU A 125 -4.28 15.52 20.16
CA LEU A 125 -3.29 15.25 19.12
C LEU A 125 -2.93 13.76 19.05
N ARG A 126 -2.86 13.09 20.20
CA ARG A 126 -2.61 11.64 20.28
C ARG A 126 -3.79 10.87 19.69
N ASP A 127 -5.02 11.23 20.06
CA ASP A 127 -6.24 10.57 19.59
C ASP A 127 -6.37 10.69 18.07
N ALA A 128 -6.21 11.90 17.53
CA ALA A 128 -6.22 12.15 16.08
C ALA A 128 -5.18 11.29 15.32
N ARG A 129 -4.01 11.06 15.92
CA ARG A 129 -2.99 10.18 15.35
C ARG A 129 -3.41 8.71 15.37
N THR A 130 -3.95 8.23 16.50
CA THR A 130 -4.40 6.84 16.63
C THR A 130 -5.56 6.50 15.71
N GLU A 131 -6.54 7.41 15.58
CA GLU A 131 -7.67 7.25 14.66
C GLU A 131 -7.18 7.13 13.22
N ARG A 132 -6.23 7.98 12.82
CA ARG A 132 -5.66 7.96 11.47
C ARG A 132 -4.85 6.69 11.17
N GLU A 133 -4.03 6.24 12.12
CA GLU A 133 -3.30 4.98 12.02
C GLU A 133 -4.26 3.78 11.95
N SER A 134 -5.37 3.79 12.70
CA SER A 134 -6.42 2.77 12.61
C SER A 134 -7.14 2.80 11.25
N ALA A 135 -7.40 3.99 10.69
CA ALA A 135 -8.04 4.15 9.40
C ALA A 135 -7.12 3.71 8.24
N SER A 136 -5.82 4.00 8.30
CA SER A 136 -4.87 3.57 7.27
C SER A 136 -4.67 2.06 7.30
N THR A 137 -4.57 1.45 8.49
CA THR A 137 -4.45 0.00 8.64
C THR A 137 -5.73 -0.72 8.24
N ALA A 138 -6.92 -0.17 8.54
CA ALA A 138 -8.20 -0.69 8.06
C ALA A 138 -8.28 -0.65 6.53
N LYS A 139 -7.88 0.46 5.89
CA LYS A 139 -7.84 0.58 4.42
C LYS A 139 -6.85 -0.39 3.78
N ALA A 140 -5.66 -0.56 4.36
CA ALA A 140 -4.65 -1.49 3.87
C ALA A 140 -5.13 -2.95 3.99
N LYS A 141 -5.71 -3.34 5.14
CA LYS A 141 -6.31 -4.68 5.33
C LYS A 141 -7.46 -4.93 4.36
N ALA A 142 -8.33 -3.95 4.14
CA ALA A 142 -9.43 -4.08 3.19
C ALA A 142 -8.94 -4.25 1.75
N LYS A 143 -7.88 -3.54 1.35
CA LYS A 143 -7.30 -3.67 0.01
C LYS A 143 -6.66 -5.06 -0.19
N LEU A 144 -5.89 -5.53 0.79
CA LEU A 144 -5.29 -6.87 0.76
C LEU A 144 -6.34 -7.98 0.72
N GLU A 145 -7.44 -7.84 1.46
CA GLU A 145 -8.54 -8.81 1.43
C GLU A 145 -9.27 -8.81 0.08
N GLN A 146 -9.44 -7.65 -0.55
CA GLN A 146 -10.01 -7.56 -1.91
C GLN A 146 -9.12 -8.23 -2.95
N GLU A 147 -7.82 -7.94 -2.93
CA GLU A 147 -6.83 -8.56 -3.82
C GLU A 147 -6.76 -10.08 -3.62
N ALA A 148 -6.83 -10.56 -2.37
CA ALA A 148 -6.89 -12.00 -2.07
C ALA A 148 -8.16 -12.66 -2.63
N LYS A 149 -9.34 -12.04 -2.46
CA LYS A 149 -10.61 -12.53 -3.02
C LYS A 149 -10.61 -12.50 -4.55
N GLU A 150 -9.93 -11.54 -5.16
CA GLU A 150 -9.79 -11.48 -6.62
C GLU A 150 -8.85 -12.56 -7.14
N ALA A 151 -7.69 -12.75 -6.49
CA ALA A 151 -6.77 -13.83 -6.81
C ALA A 151 -7.39 -15.22 -6.62
N GLU A 152 -8.22 -15.42 -5.60
CA GLU A 152 -8.96 -16.67 -5.39
C GLU A 152 -10.00 -16.90 -6.49
N ARG A 153 -10.80 -15.89 -6.85
CA ARG A 153 -11.76 -15.97 -7.96
C ARG A 153 -11.07 -16.25 -9.29
N GLU A 154 -9.90 -15.67 -9.52
CA GLU A 154 -9.13 -15.91 -10.74
C GLU A 154 -8.60 -17.36 -10.78
N LYS A 155 -8.08 -17.89 -9.66
CA LYS A 155 -7.70 -19.29 -9.54
C LYS A 155 -8.88 -20.23 -9.80
N GLU A 156 -10.05 -19.97 -9.20
CA GLU A 156 -11.25 -20.77 -9.41
C GLU A 156 -11.71 -20.74 -10.89
N LEU A 157 -11.63 -19.57 -11.54
CA LEU A 157 -11.96 -19.44 -12.96
C LEU A 157 -10.98 -20.23 -13.83
N ARG A 158 -9.68 -20.20 -13.52
CA ARG A 158 -8.65 -20.99 -14.20
C ARG A 158 -8.88 -22.50 -14.03
N GLU A 159 -9.17 -22.98 -12.82
CA GLU A 159 -9.47 -24.40 -12.61
C GLU A 159 -10.75 -24.84 -13.34
N ARG A 160 -11.78 -23.99 -13.36
CA ARG A 160 -13.00 -24.25 -14.14
C ARG A 160 -12.74 -24.28 -15.64
N ALA A 161 -11.80 -23.49 -16.15
CA ALA A 161 -11.46 -23.47 -17.57
C ALA A 161 -10.68 -24.73 -18.03
N LYS A 162 -9.94 -25.39 -17.12
CA LYS A 162 -9.22 -26.65 -17.41
C LYS A 162 -10.14 -27.85 -17.67
N VAL A 163 -11.40 -27.80 -17.24
CA VAL A 163 -12.34 -28.92 -17.40
C VAL A 163 -12.70 -29.11 -18.87
N ASP A 164 -12.39 -30.29 -19.40
CA ASP A 164 -12.71 -30.68 -20.78
C ASP A 164 -14.25 -30.68 -21.01
N PRO A 165 -14.75 -29.93 -22.01
CA PRO A 165 -16.17 -29.90 -22.38
C PRO A 165 -16.81 -31.28 -22.62
N LEU A 166 -16.03 -32.27 -23.09
CA LEU A 166 -16.50 -33.64 -23.37
C LEU A 166 -16.75 -34.47 -22.10
N LEU A 167 -16.07 -34.14 -21.01
CA LEU A 167 -16.13 -34.88 -19.74
C LEU A 167 -17.07 -34.22 -18.73
N MET A 168 -17.47 -32.95 -18.95
CA MET A 168 -18.27 -32.16 -18.02
C MET A 168 -19.64 -32.77 -17.67
N PHE A 169 -20.28 -33.49 -18.60
CA PHE A 169 -21.61 -34.09 -18.39
C PHE A 169 -21.58 -35.60 -18.12
N ARG A 170 -20.39 -36.20 -17.99
CA ARG A 170 -20.22 -37.62 -17.64
C ARG A 170 -20.35 -37.81 -16.13
N THR A 171 -21.55 -37.53 -15.61
CA THR A 171 -21.95 -37.72 -14.21
C THR A 171 -22.97 -38.86 -14.10
N SER A 172 -23.17 -39.41 -12.90
CA SER A 172 -24.16 -40.46 -12.61
C SER A 172 -25.62 -40.10 -12.92
N GLN A 173 -25.87 -38.86 -13.37
CA GLN A 173 -27.18 -38.33 -13.70
C GLN A 173 -27.63 -38.61 -15.14
N TYR A 174 -26.74 -39.09 -16.01
CA TYR A 174 -27.00 -39.33 -17.43
C TYR A 174 -26.41 -40.68 -17.85
N SER A 175 -27.05 -41.33 -18.83
CA SER A 175 -26.74 -42.69 -19.25
C SER A 175 -26.22 -42.78 -20.69
N GLU A 176 -26.68 -41.88 -21.57
CA GLU A 176 -26.21 -41.79 -22.96
C GLU A 176 -25.85 -40.34 -23.32
N TRP A 177 -24.87 -40.18 -24.20
CA TRP A 177 -24.36 -38.89 -24.67
C TRP A 177 -24.17 -38.91 -26.19
N ASP A 178 -24.33 -37.75 -26.83
CA ASP A 178 -24.02 -37.58 -28.25
C ASP A 178 -22.50 -37.43 -28.51
N GLU A 179 -22.11 -37.34 -29.79
CA GLU A 179 -20.70 -37.19 -30.24
C GLU A 179 -19.99 -35.96 -29.65
N SER A 180 -20.75 -34.97 -29.18
CA SER A 180 -20.24 -33.75 -28.54
C SER A 180 -20.23 -33.84 -27.00
N GLY A 181 -20.63 -34.97 -26.43
CA GLY A 181 -20.66 -35.21 -24.98
C GLY A 181 -21.89 -34.61 -24.28
N ILE A 182 -22.96 -34.26 -25.01
CA ILE A 182 -24.20 -33.72 -24.43
C ILE A 182 -25.14 -34.89 -24.11
N PRO A 183 -25.72 -34.94 -22.89
CA PRO A 183 -26.64 -36.01 -22.50
C PRO A 183 -27.87 -36.11 -23.41
N THR A 184 -28.14 -37.31 -23.92
CA THR A 184 -29.33 -37.67 -24.71
C THR A 184 -30.39 -38.38 -23.87
N VAL A 185 -29.95 -39.20 -22.91
CA VAL A 185 -30.81 -39.97 -22.01
C VAL A 185 -30.42 -39.70 -20.57
N ASP A 186 -31.42 -39.54 -19.70
CA ASP A 186 -31.19 -39.36 -18.27
C ASP A 186 -30.96 -40.69 -17.53
N ALA A 187 -30.67 -40.63 -16.23
CA ALA A 187 -30.41 -41.81 -15.40
C ALA A 187 -31.61 -42.79 -15.32
N ALA A 188 -32.83 -42.37 -15.68
CA ALA A 188 -34.02 -43.20 -15.68
C ALA A 188 -34.26 -43.91 -17.02
N GLY A 189 -33.47 -43.60 -18.05
CA GLY A 189 -33.68 -44.11 -19.41
C GLY A 189 -34.63 -43.24 -20.24
N ASP A 190 -35.05 -42.08 -19.73
CA ASP A 190 -35.94 -41.15 -20.45
C ASP A 190 -35.15 -40.15 -21.31
N VAL A 191 -35.72 -39.82 -22.47
CA VAL A 191 -35.11 -38.84 -23.38
C VAL A 191 -35.14 -37.45 -22.74
N VAL A 192 -33.97 -36.81 -22.68
CA VAL A 192 -33.85 -35.48 -22.08
C VAL A 192 -34.77 -34.47 -22.79
N ALA A 193 -35.72 -33.91 -22.04
CA ALA A 193 -36.69 -32.94 -22.56
C ALA A 193 -36.03 -31.76 -23.29
N LYS A 194 -36.64 -31.30 -24.40
CA LYS A 194 -36.12 -30.25 -25.30
C LYS A 194 -35.63 -28.97 -24.57
N ASN A 195 -36.35 -28.54 -23.53
CA ASN A 195 -35.98 -27.37 -22.73
C ASN A 195 -34.75 -27.61 -21.83
N ARG A 196 -34.59 -28.84 -21.32
CA ARG A 196 -33.45 -29.25 -20.50
C ARG A 196 -32.21 -29.42 -21.38
N ARG A 197 -32.35 -30.05 -22.56
CA ARG A 197 -31.27 -30.15 -23.55
C ARG A 197 -30.76 -28.77 -23.99
N LYS A 198 -31.65 -27.79 -24.19
CA LYS A 198 -31.27 -26.40 -24.50
C LYS A 198 -30.47 -25.72 -23.39
N LYS A 199 -30.74 -26.03 -22.11
CA LYS A 199 -29.94 -25.52 -20.97
C LYS A 199 -28.55 -26.19 -20.90
N LEU A 200 -28.49 -27.50 -21.15
CA LEU A 200 -27.24 -28.26 -21.19
C LEU A 200 -26.33 -27.79 -22.34
N LEU A 201 -26.90 -27.57 -23.54
CA LEU A 201 -26.20 -27.01 -24.69
C LEU A 201 -25.59 -25.63 -24.39
N LYS A 202 -26.37 -24.72 -23.79
CA LYS A 202 -25.86 -23.39 -23.37
C LYS A 202 -24.76 -23.47 -22.32
N GLY A 203 -24.82 -24.47 -21.42
CA GLY A 203 -23.77 -24.71 -20.44
C GLY A 203 -22.48 -25.23 -21.09
N TRP A 204 -22.64 -26.17 -22.03
CA TRP A 204 -21.56 -26.74 -22.83
C TRP A 204 -20.86 -25.68 -23.69
N GLU A 205 -21.61 -24.85 -24.43
CA GLU A 205 -21.05 -23.77 -25.26
C GLU A 205 -20.23 -22.76 -24.44
N LYS A 206 -20.70 -22.41 -23.24
CA LYS A 206 -19.96 -21.54 -22.32
C LYS A 206 -18.69 -22.20 -21.82
N GLN A 207 -18.73 -23.49 -21.49
CA GLN A 207 -17.55 -24.23 -21.04
C GLN A 207 -16.54 -24.40 -22.17
N LYS A 208 -17.01 -24.75 -23.37
CA LYS A 208 -16.19 -24.88 -24.58
C LYS A 208 -15.44 -23.60 -24.87
N LYS A 209 -16.12 -22.45 -24.84
CA LYS A 209 -15.48 -21.14 -25.01
C LYS A 209 -14.40 -20.87 -23.94
N ARG A 210 -14.69 -21.13 -22.65
CA ARG A 210 -13.70 -20.97 -21.57
C ARG A 210 -12.48 -21.89 -21.74
N HIS A 211 -12.70 -23.12 -22.19
CA HIS A 211 -11.65 -24.11 -22.40
C HIS A 211 -10.78 -23.78 -23.62
N GLU A 212 -11.40 -23.33 -24.73
CA GLU A 212 -10.70 -22.85 -25.92
C GLU A 212 -9.84 -21.61 -25.62
N GLU A 213 -10.37 -20.65 -24.85
CA GLU A 213 -9.60 -19.48 -24.37
C GLU A 213 -8.40 -19.92 -23.52
N TRP A 214 -8.56 -20.92 -22.64
CA TRP A 214 -7.46 -21.48 -21.85
C TRP A 214 -6.41 -22.19 -22.72
N LEU A 215 -6.83 -23.00 -23.70
CA LEU A 215 -5.90 -23.63 -24.65
C LEU A 215 -5.11 -22.59 -25.47
N ALA A 216 -5.76 -21.50 -25.88
CA ALA A 216 -5.09 -20.40 -26.57
C ALA A 216 -4.05 -19.71 -25.68
N THR A 217 -4.30 -19.55 -24.37
CA THR A 217 -3.29 -19.02 -23.44
C THR A 217 -2.08 -19.93 -23.27
N LEU A 218 -2.24 -21.26 -23.38
CA LEU A 218 -1.13 -22.22 -23.32
C LEU A 218 -0.31 -22.27 -24.61
N GLN A 219 -0.93 -22.04 -25.77
CA GLN A 219 -0.23 -21.97 -27.06
C GLN A 219 0.53 -20.65 -27.28
N ALA A 220 0.16 -19.60 -26.54
CA ALA A 220 0.77 -18.28 -26.62
C ALA A 220 1.90 -18.05 -25.59
N ALA A 221 2.10 -18.98 -24.65
CA ALA A 221 3.16 -18.97 -23.64
C ALA A 221 4.36 -19.81 -24.09
#